data_AF-A0AAW6YIN2-F1
#
_entry.id   AF-A0AAW6YIN2-F1
#
_cell.length_a   1.000
_cell.length_b   1.000
_cell.length_c   1.000
_cell.angle_alpha   90.00
_cell.angle_beta   90.00
_cell.angle_gamma   90.00
#
_symmetry.space_group_name_H-M   'P 1'
#
loop_
_entity.id
_entity.type
_entity.pdbx_description
1 polymer ?
#
loop_
_entity_poly.entity_id
_entity_poly.type
_entity_poly.pdbx_seq_one_letter_code
_entity_poly.pdbx_strand_id
1 'polypeptide(L)'
;MQAQLDQTNLSKADTVLKASQSGILHVSDEFEGQTLLPQGSQIAEIYPDIAKTQQVAIRYYVDSTHVSQLKKGQTVRLTLEKISNHAIVITGKISKIASSATQTKEGNIFEVTALATVDKQDSSKLKYGLQGKTISTIGKKTFFNYYKDKLLKDF
;
A
#
# COMPACT_ATOMS: atom_id res chain seq x y z
N MET A 1 13.64 -46.60 -10.60
CA MET A 1 13.53 -46.60 -9.12
C MET A 1 13.84 -45.24 -8.52
N GLN A 2 14.87 -44.50 -8.96
CA GLN A 2 15.16 -43.13 -8.46
C GLN A 2 13.98 -42.16 -8.65
N ALA A 3 13.39 -42.10 -9.85
CA ALA A 3 12.28 -41.19 -10.16
C ALA A 3 10.99 -41.42 -9.33
N GLN A 4 10.75 -42.64 -8.84
CA GLN A 4 9.61 -42.92 -7.96
C GLN A 4 9.89 -42.52 -6.51
N LEU A 5 11.14 -42.64 -6.06
CA LEU A 5 11.56 -42.16 -4.74
C LEU A 5 11.57 -40.63 -4.67
N ASP A 6 11.96 -39.96 -5.76
CA ASP A 6 11.89 -38.51 -5.87
C ASP A 6 10.42 -38.02 -5.86
N GLN A 7 9.52 -38.69 -6.60
CA GLN A 7 8.07 -38.40 -6.53
C GLN A 7 7.47 -38.61 -5.14
N THR A 8 7.91 -39.64 -4.41
CA THR A 8 7.38 -39.94 -3.07
C THR A 8 7.89 -38.94 -2.03
N ASN A 9 9.13 -38.44 -2.18
CA ASN A 9 9.68 -37.37 -1.35
C ASN A 9 9.06 -36.00 -1.69
N LEU A 10 8.76 -35.74 -2.96
CA LEU A 10 8.00 -34.56 -3.40
C LEU A 10 6.59 -34.56 -2.76
N SER A 11 5.83 -35.66 -2.83
CA SER A 11 4.50 -35.74 -2.21
C SER A 11 4.48 -35.64 -0.68
N LYS A 12 5.56 -36.02 0.03
CA LYS A 12 5.67 -35.78 1.49
C LYS A 12 6.04 -34.34 1.84
N ALA A 13 6.74 -33.62 0.96
CA ALA A 13 7.03 -32.21 1.14
C ALA A 13 5.77 -31.33 0.97
N ASP A 14 4.79 -31.81 0.19
CA ASP A 14 3.55 -31.11 -0.11
C ASP A 14 2.52 -31.07 1.05
N THR A 15 2.79 -31.70 2.19
CA THR A 15 1.90 -31.67 3.37
C THR A 15 2.22 -30.53 4.34
N VAL A 16 3.40 -29.89 4.22
CA VAL A 16 3.82 -28.79 5.10
C VAL A 16 4.06 -27.52 4.28
N LEU A 17 3.10 -26.61 4.34
CA LEU A 17 3.20 -25.32 3.69
C LEU A 17 4.05 -24.38 4.55
N LYS A 18 5.09 -23.81 3.95
CA LYS A 18 5.98 -22.86 4.60
C LYS A 18 5.82 -21.48 3.96
N ALA A 19 5.76 -20.45 4.79
CA ALA A 19 5.82 -19.08 4.32
C ALA A 19 7.19 -18.77 3.70
N SER A 20 7.21 -17.99 2.62
CA SER A 20 8.45 -17.52 1.98
C SER A 20 9.16 -16.43 2.78
N GLN A 21 8.46 -15.79 3.72
CA GLN A 21 8.96 -14.68 4.52
C GLN A 21 8.30 -14.65 5.91
N SER A 22 8.96 -14.01 6.87
CA SER A 22 8.43 -13.83 8.22
C SER A 22 7.43 -12.68 8.30
N GLY A 23 6.39 -12.83 9.11
CA GLY A 23 5.39 -11.79 9.33
C GLY A 23 4.20 -12.29 10.13
N ILE A 24 3.10 -11.56 10.04
CA ILE A 24 1.80 -11.89 10.61
C ILE A 24 1.03 -12.67 9.55
N LEU A 25 0.64 -13.91 9.89
CA LEU A 25 -0.17 -14.77 9.05
C LEU A 25 -1.63 -14.30 9.09
N HIS A 26 -2.20 -14.09 7.90
CA HIS A 26 -3.63 -13.91 7.69
C HIS A 26 -4.11 -15.06 6.81
N VAL A 27 -4.86 -16.01 7.37
CA VAL A 27 -5.46 -17.11 6.61
C VAL A 27 -6.74 -16.60 5.97
N SER A 28 -6.98 -16.94 4.71
CA SER A 28 -8.26 -16.61 4.06
C SER A 28 -9.38 -17.40 4.75
N ASP A 29 -10.45 -16.72 5.16
CA ASP A 29 -11.57 -17.30 5.90
C ASP A 29 -12.12 -18.59 5.25
N GLU A 30 -12.12 -18.63 3.91
CA GLU A 30 -12.61 -19.76 3.13
C GLU A 30 -11.82 -21.06 3.33
N PHE A 31 -10.56 -20.98 3.80
CA PHE A 31 -9.68 -22.14 4.02
C PHE A 31 -9.41 -22.41 5.50
N GLU A 32 -9.98 -21.62 6.42
CA GLU A 32 -9.78 -21.83 7.85
C GLU A 32 -10.39 -23.18 8.29
N GLY A 33 -9.56 -24.04 8.92
CA GLY A 33 -9.98 -25.38 9.35
C GLY A 33 -10.14 -26.41 8.23
N GLN A 34 -9.91 -26.04 6.97
CA GLN A 34 -9.95 -26.98 5.85
C GLN A 34 -8.69 -27.85 5.80
N THR A 35 -8.87 -29.14 5.52
CA THR A 35 -7.79 -30.12 5.36
C THR A 35 -7.45 -30.39 3.89
N LEU A 36 -8.33 -30.01 2.98
CA LEU A 36 -8.19 -30.16 1.53
C LEU A 36 -8.04 -28.77 0.90
N LEU A 37 -6.85 -28.49 0.39
CA LEU A 37 -6.52 -27.20 -0.21
C LEU A 37 -6.28 -27.39 -1.71
N PRO A 38 -6.98 -26.65 -2.59
CA PRO A 38 -6.73 -26.74 -4.02
C PRO A 38 -5.32 -26.23 -4.36
N GLN A 39 -4.61 -26.96 -5.22
CA GLN A 39 -3.28 -26.56 -5.64
C GLN A 39 -3.34 -25.26 -6.44
N GLY A 40 -2.44 -24.32 -6.12
CA GLY A 40 -2.38 -23.01 -6.78
C GLY A 40 -3.32 -21.96 -6.18
N SER A 41 -4.12 -22.30 -5.17
CA SER A 41 -4.94 -21.33 -4.43
C SER A 41 -4.10 -20.49 -3.47
N GLN A 42 -4.40 -19.19 -3.39
CA GLN A 42 -3.85 -18.33 -2.35
C GLN A 42 -4.64 -18.53 -1.06
N ILE A 43 -4.13 -19.41 -0.20
CA ILE A 43 -4.82 -19.81 1.04
C ILE A 43 -4.60 -18.85 2.22
N ALA A 44 -3.55 -18.06 2.15
CA ALA A 44 -3.13 -17.15 3.21
C ALA A 44 -2.16 -16.09 2.68
N GLU A 45 -2.04 -15.00 3.42
CA GLU A 45 -1.13 -13.90 3.17
C GLU A 45 -0.22 -13.67 4.38
N ILE A 46 1.01 -13.24 4.13
CA ILE A 46 1.95 -12.83 5.18
C ILE A 46 2.13 -11.33 5.13
N TYR A 47 1.72 -10.65 6.19
CA TYR A 47 1.90 -9.22 6.35
C TYR A 47 3.15 -8.92 7.17
N PRO A 48 4.05 -8.03 6.71
CA PRO A 48 5.16 -7.57 7.53
C PRO A 48 4.67 -6.92 8.83
N ASP A 49 5.40 -7.14 9.93
CA ASP A 49 5.08 -6.52 11.22
C ASP A 49 5.42 -5.02 11.17
N ILE A 50 4.39 -4.16 11.13
CA ILE A 50 4.55 -2.70 11.02
C ILE A 50 5.33 -2.14 12.22
N ALA A 51 5.16 -2.69 13.42
CA ALA A 51 5.88 -2.22 14.61
C ALA A 51 7.39 -2.50 14.52
N LYS A 52 7.78 -3.57 13.81
CA LYS A 52 9.18 -3.92 13.57
C LYS A 52 9.77 -3.15 12.38
N THR A 53 9.05 -3.08 11.27
CA THR A 53 9.57 -2.47 10.04
C THR A 53 9.51 -0.94 10.07
N GLN A 54 8.55 -0.36 10.80
CA GLN A 54 8.26 1.08 10.82
C GLN A 54 8.00 1.66 9.42
N GLN A 55 7.63 0.80 8.46
CA GLN A 55 7.43 1.17 7.06
C GLN A 55 6.01 0.83 6.65
N VAL A 56 5.34 1.82 6.04
CA VAL A 56 3.97 1.67 5.54
C VAL A 56 3.85 2.23 4.13
N ALA A 57 2.93 1.64 3.37
CA ALA A 57 2.56 2.12 2.05
C ALA A 57 1.18 2.80 2.11
N ILE A 58 1.12 4.05 1.69
CA ILE A 58 -0.12 4.80 1.49
C ILE A 58 -0.54 4.56 0.04
N ARG A 59 -1.65 3.86 -0.18
CA ARG A 59 -2.26 3.67 -1.50
C ARG A 59 -3.49 4.54 -1.63
N TYR A 60 -3.58 5.27 -2.73
CA TYR A 60 -4.72 6.13 -3.02
C TYR A 60 -4.93 6.23 -4.54
N TYR A 61 -6.13 6.63 -4.93
CA TYR A 61 -6.53 6.71 -6.33
C TYR A 61 -6.71 8.17 -6.74
N VAL A 62 -6.29 8.47 -7.97
CA VAL A 62 -6.35 9.80 -8.54
C VAL A 62 -6.94 9.70 -9.93
N ASP A 63 -7.88 10.59 -10.24
CA ASP A 63 -8.45 10.66 -11.58
C ASP A 63 -7.40 11.07 -12.63
N SER A 64 -7.62 10.59 -13.85
CA SER A 64 -6.84 10.88 -15.04
C SER A 64 -6.55 12.36 -15.31
N THR A 65 -7.42 13.30 -14.91
CA THR A 65 -7.18 14.74 -15.13
C THR A 65 -6.10 15.31 -14.21
N HIS A 66 -5.87 14.68 -13.06
CA HIS A 66 -4.93 15.17 -12.04
C HIS A 66 -3.62 14.37 -11.98
N VAL A 67 -3.58 13.14 -12.53
CA VAL A 67 -2.39 12.27 -12.45
C VAL A 67 -1.15 12.91 -13.09
N SER A 68 -1.33 13.73 -14.14
CA SER A 68 -0.25 14.43 -14.85
C SER A 68 0.54 15.41 -13.95
N GLN A 69 -0.07 15.88 -12.86
CA GLN A 69 0.54 16.79 -11.89
C GLN A 69 1.35 16.04 -10.82
N LEU A 70 1.20 14.72 -10.74
CA LEU A 70 1.87 13.88 -9.76
C LEU A 70 3.21 13.37 -10.26
N LYS A 71 4.20 13.38 -9.38
CA LYS A 71 5.57 12.95 -9.67
C LYS A 71 6.15 12.18 -8.49
N LYS A 72 6.99 11.19 -8.81
CA LYS A 72 7.77 10.46 -7.81
C LYS A 72 8.57 11.46 -6.94
N GLY A 73 8.58 11.21 -5.64
CA GLY A 73 9.26 12.04 -4.65
C GLY A 73 8.43 13.18 -4.04
N GLN A 74 7.25 13.50 -4.60
CA GLN A 74 6.33 14.46 -3.99
C GLN A 74 5.83 13.96 -2.63
N THR A 75 5.58 14.89 -1.72
CA THR A 75 5.10 14.59 -0.37
C THR A 75 3.62 14.24 -0.39
N VAL A 76 3.29 13.14 0.30
CA VAL A 76 1.92 12.70 0.56
C VAL A 76 1.68 12.70 2.06
N ARG A 77 0.56 13.24 2.50
CA ARG A 77 0.11 13.23 3.89
C ARG A 77 -1.18 12.46 3.99
N LEU A 78 -1.19 11.41 4.80
CA LEU A 78 -2.37 10.66 5.20
C LEU A 78 -2.75 11.07 6.63
N THR A 79 -4.00 11.44 6.84
CA THR A 79 -4.58 11.69 8.16
C THR A 79 -5.57 10.58 8.46
N LEU A 80 -5.29 9.81 9.52
CA LEU A 80 -6.17 8.79 10.06
C LEU A 80 -6.91 9.37 11.28
N GLU A 81 -8.22 9.53 11.15
CA GLU A 81 -9.04 10.12 12.22
C GLU A 81 -9.37 9.09 13.30
N LYS A 82 -9.30 9.50 14.57
CA LYS A 82 -9.79 8.75 15.74
C LYS A 82 -9.21 7.33 15.93
N ILE A 83 -7.91 7.11 15.70
CA ILE A 83 -7.26 5.87 16.15
C ILE A 83 -7.01 5.98 17.66
N SER A 84 -7.77 5.23 18.47
CA SER A 84 -7.64 5.22 19.94
C SER A 84 -7.64 6.64 20.53
N ASN A 85 -8.63 7.44 20.14
CA ASN A 85 -8.85 8.83 20.60
C ASN A 85 -7.81 9.87 20.15
N HIS A 86 -6.88 9.52 19.26
CA HIS A 86 -5.88 10.44 18.71
C HIS A 86 -5.88 10.40 17.18
N ALA A 87 -5.59 11.52 16.52
CA ALA A 87 -5.39 11.56 15.09
C ALA A 87 -3.92 11.20 14.78
N ILE A 88 -3.71 10.24 13.87
CA ILE A 88 -2.37 9.87 13.40
C ILE A 88 -2.15 10.51 12.02
N VAL A 89 -1.02 11.19 11.86
CA VAL A 89 -0.63 11.84 10.60
C VAL A 89 0.63 11.18 10.06
N ILE A 90 0.51 10.53 8.91
CA ILE A 90 1.61 9.83 8.27
C ILE A 90 2.06 10.65 7.06
N THR A 91 3.35 10.98 7.00
CA THR A 91 3.94 11.71 5.88
C THR A 91 4.89 10.79 5.12
N GLY A 92 4.62 10.62 3.83
CA GLY A 92 5.41 9.79 2.92
C GLY A 92 5.82 10.52 1.64
N LYS A 93 6.48 9.79 0.75
CA LYS A 93 6.83 10.24 -0.59
C LYS A 93 6.27 9.30 -1.65
N ILE A 94 5.73 9.86 -2.73
CA ILE A 94 5.27 9.07 -3.89
C ILE A 94 6.44 8.22 -4.39
N SER A 95 6.27 6.90 -4.40
CA SER A 95 7.25 5.93 -4.88
C SER A 95 6.87 5.37 -6.25
N LYS A 96 5.57 5.21 -6.50
CA LYS A 96 5.01 4.64 -7.73
C LYS A 96 3.70 5.31 -8.11
N ILE A 97 3.51 5.51 -9.41
CA ILE A 97 2.25 5.90 -10.04
C ILE A 97 1.98 4.80 -11.08
N ALA A 98 0.75 4.28 -11.13
CA ALA A 98 0.37 3.29 -12.13
C ALA A 98 0.60 3.84 -13.55
N SER A 99 1.10 3.00 -14.46
CA SER A 99 1.34 3.37 -15.85
C SER A 99 0.06 3.40 -16.69
N SER A 100 -1.00 2.75 -16.23
CA SER A 100 -2.29 2.64 -16.89
C SER A 100 -3.42 2.90 -15.91
N ALA A 101 -4.54 3.40 -16.43
CA ALA A 101 -5.74 3.62 -15.64
C ALA A 101 -6.49 2.30 -15.41
N THR A 102 -7.16 2.21 -14.27
CA THR A 102 -8.24 1.27 -14.01
C THR A 102 -9.55 1.97 -14.36
N GLN A 103 -10.34 1.36 -15.25
CA GLN A 103 -11.65 1.88 -15.63
C GLN A 103 -12.67 1.56 -14.55
N THR A 104 -13.41 2.57 -14.11
CA THR A 104 -14.53 2.44 -13.16
C THR A 104 -15.78 3.06 -13.76
N LYS A 105 -16.94 2.85 -13.11
CA LYS A 105 -18.21 3.47 -13.53
C LYS A 105 -18.15 5.01 -13.53
N GLU A 106 -17.30 5.58 -12.68
CA GLU A 106 -17.18 7.03 -12.47
C GLU A 106 -16.03 7.65 -13.29
N GLY A 107 -15.29 6.84 -14.04
CA GLY A 107 -14.18 7.28 -14.87
C GLY A 107 -12.90 6.48 -14.66
N ASN A 108 -11.83 6.99 -15.25
CA ASN A 108 -10.51 6.35 -15.26
C ASN A 108 -9.66 6.83 -14.08
N ILE A 109 -9.27 5.91 -13.21
CA ILE A 109 -8.46 6.22 -12.03
C ILE A 109 -7.07 5.57 -12.12
N PHE A 110 -6.08 6.23 -11.56
CA PHE A 110 -4.71 5.74 -11.44
C PHE A 110 -4.40 5.46 -9.97
N GLU A 111 -3.84 4.29 -9.70
CA GLU A 111 -3.30 3.98 -8.38
C GLU A 111 -1.98 4.71 -8.15
N VAL A 112 -1.85 5.35 -7.00
CA VAL A 112 -0.62 5.98 -6.55
C VAL A 112 -0.22 5.38 -5.21
N THR A 113 1.06 5.02 -5.10
CA THR A 113 1.66 4.51 -3.87
C THR A 113 2.71 5.48 -3.36
N ALA A 114 2.60 5.85 -2.09
CA ALA A 114 3.64 6.56 -1.35
C ALA A 114 4.19 5.69 -0.23
N LEU A 115 5.50 5.73 -0.01
CA LEU A 115 6.15 5.06 1.11
C LEU A 115 6.41 6.06 2.23
N ALA A 116 6.13 5.63 3.46
CA ALA A 116 6.33 6.42 4.66
C ALA A 116 7.06 5.61 5.73
N THR A 117 7.87 6.31 6.51
CA THR A 117 8.44 5.81 7.76
C THR A 117 7.61 6.38 8.90
N VAL A 118 7.19 5.53 9.81
CA VAL A 118 6.39 5.89 10.98
C VAL A 118 7.21 5.68 12.25
N ASP A 119 6.99 6.51 13.28
CA ASP A 119 7.70 6.30 14.53
C ASP A 119 7.20 5.05 15.29
N LYS A 120 7.95 4.64 16.31
CA LYS A 120 7.62 3.45 17.12
C LYS A 120 6.27 3.57 17.83
N GLN A 121 5.90 4.76 18.29
CA GLN A 121 4.66 4.96 19.03
C GLN A 121 3.45 4.75 18.10
N ASP A 122 3.47 5.36 16.93
CA ASP A 122 2.37 5.28 15.97
C ASP A 122 2.35 3.92 15.27
N SER A 123 3.52 3.36 14.90
CA SER A 123 3.61 2.03 14.28
C SER A 123 2.94 0.91 15.09
N SER A 124 2.99 0.99 16.42
CA SER A 124 2.34 0.02 17.32
C SER A 124 0.81 0.06 17.29
N LYS A 125 0.22 1.19 16.83
CA LYS A 125 -1.23 1.41 16.75
C LYS A 125 -1.77 1.22 15.33
N LEU A 126 -0.89 1.17 14.34
CA LEU A 126 -1.28 1.02 12.94
C LEU A 126 -1.58 -0.43 12.60
N LYS A 127 -2.58 -0.61 11.75
CA LYS A 127 -2.98 -1.88 11.14
C LYS A 127 -3.15 -1.69 9.63
N TYR A 128 -3.01 -2.77 8.88
CA TYR A 128 -3.32 -2.75 7.45
C TYR A 128 -4.82 -2.50 7.22
N GLY A 129 -5.15 -1.88 6.08
CA GLY A 129 -6.54 -1.60 5.68
C GLY A 129 -7.15 -0.33 6.28
N LEU A 130 -6.42 0.41 7.14
CA LEU A 130 -6.90 1.70 7.65
C LEU A 130 -7.06 2.73 6.52
N GLN A 131 -8.15 3.49 6.58
CA GLN A 131 -8.50 4.49 5.59
C GLN A 131 -8.58 5.88 6.21
N GLY A 132 -8.31 6.91 5.42
CA GLY A 132 -8.32 8.29 5.88
C GLY A 132 -8.11 9.27 4.73
N LYS A 133 -8.01 10.55 5.10
CA LYS A 133 -7.84 11.64 4.13
C LYS A 133 -6.40 11.71 3.64
N THR A 134 -6.20 11.65 2.33
CA THR A 134 -4.87 11.76 1.71
C THR A 134 -4.74 13.07 0.94
N ILE A 135 -3.61 13.76 1.11
CA ILE A 135 -3.28 15.00 0.39
C ILE A 135 -1.90 14.85 -0.25
N SER A 136 -1.80 15.10 -1.55
CA SER A 136 -0.54 15.10 -2.31
C SER A 136 -0.12 16.53 -2.63
N THR A 137 1.15 16.87 -2.39
CA THR A 137 1.69 18.19 -2.71
C THR A 137 2.20 18.21 -4.15
N ILE A 138 1.41 18.81 -5.06
CA ILE A 138 1.75 18.91 -6.50
C ILE A 138 2.83 19.95 -6.82
N GLY A 139 3.05 20.93 -5.94
CA GLY A 139 4.06 21.97 -6.13
C GLY A 139 4.14 22.92 -4.94
N LYS A 140 5.21 23.73 -4.89
CA LYS A 140 5.37 24.81 -3.92
C LYS A 140 5.54 26.12 -4.68
N LYS A 141 4.71 27.12 -4.37
CA LYS A 141 4.89 28.50 -4.84
C LYS A 141 5.15 29.40 -3.65
N THR A 142 6.11 30.32 -3.78
CA THR A 142 6.31 31.40 -2.80
C THR A 142 5.23 32.46 -2.98
N PHE A 143 4.87 33.15 -1.90
CA PHE A 143 3.85 34.19 -1.92
C PHE A 143 4.16 35.29 -2.95
N PHE A 144 5.42 35.70 -3.06
CA PHE A 144 5.89 36.67 -4.06
C PHE A 144 5.65 36.19 -5.50
N ASN A 145 5.99 34.93 -5.80
CA ASN A 145 5.80 34.36 -7.15
C ASN A 145 4.31 34.21 -7.48
N TYR A 146 3.46 33.90 -6.51
CA TYR A 146 2.01 33.87 -6.71
C TYR A 146 1.45 35.24 -7.10
N TYR A 147 1.86 36.31 -6.40
CA TYR A 147 1.42 37.66 -6.71
C TYR A 147 1.98 38.19 -8.03
N LYS A 148 3.26 37.95 -8.31
CA LYS A 148 3.87 38.29 -9.60
C LYS A 148 3.16 37.60 -10.76
N ASP A 149 2.88 36.30 -10.65
CA ASP A 149 2.14 35.55 -11.69
C ASP A 149 0.72 36.10 -11.90
N LYS A 150 0.06 36.56 -10.83
CA LYS A 150 -1.30 37.09 -10.91
C LYS A 150 -1.32 38.48 -11.56
N LEU A 151 -0.35 39.34 -11.24
CA LEU A 151 -0.25 40.69 -11.80
C LEU A 151 0.27 40.71 -13.24
N LEU A 152 1.11 39.75 -13.63
CA LEU A 152 1.67 39.67 -14.99
C LEU A 152 0.81 38.86 -15.98
N LYS A 153 -0.24 38.17 -15.52
CA LYS A 153 -1.21 37.51 -16.41
C LYS A 153 -2.36 38.43 -16.85
N ASP A 154 -2.47 39.61 -16.25
CA ASP A 154 -3.47 40.65 -16.58
C ASP A 154 -2.88 41.78 -17.44
N PHE A 155 -1.75 41.54 -18.14
CA PHE A 155 -1.16 42.43 -19.15
C PHE A 155 -0.87 41.70 -20.46
#